data_AF-A0A7S0BWA0-F1
#
_entry.id   AF-A0A7S0BWA0-F1
#
_cell.length_a   1.000
_cell.length_b   1.000
_cell.length_c   1.000
_cell.angle_alpha   90.00
_cell.angle_beta   90.00
_cell.angle_gamma   90.00
#
_symmetry.space_group_name_H-M   'P 1'
#
loop_
_entity.id
_entity.type
_entity.pdbx_description
1 polymer ?
#
loop_
_entity_poly.entity_id
_entity_poly.type
_entity_poly.pdbx_seq_one_letter_code
_entity_poly.pdbx_strand_id
1 'polypeptide(L)'
;TGHTHPLQKVSVFTTRADTLMGVTYVTLAPEHPLVSSVTSPDQKESVDKYVKTTSSRSDLDRTSAKEKTGIFTGGYAIHPLTGDSVPIWIGDYVLGSYGTGAVMAVPAHDERDYEFAQKFGLDIKWVVDPVKGEHDRDAGAYTAPGVSVNSGEFDGLKTAKAIKNVTYKLNEMNKGGAVTTYKLRDWVFSRQRYWGEPIPIYFPVLFPEGVDPATQDPKMEGCEHTIDYDTPFAVEESELPLKLPEMDDFKPGDDPAGCLARAKDWRYFQKDNDPKWYARETNTMPQWAGSCWYYFRFTDPKNAEAAFGATADEAWMPVDLYVGGAEHAVLHLLYARFWHRVLFDLGYTKHKEPFKKLVHQGMILGTDGEKMSKSRGNVVNPDDIVNAQGADALRLYEMFMGPLEAVKPWQTSQVSG
;
A
#
# COMPACT_ATOMS: atom_id res chain seq x y z
N THR A 1 41.34 -5.72 23.82
CA THR A 1 41.37 -5.27 22.41
C THR A 1 39.97 -4.85 22.04
N GLY A 2 39.65 -3.58 22.32
CA GLY A 2 38.29 -3.04 22.23
C GLY A 2 38.01 -2.46 20.86
N HIS A 3 37.15 -3.12 20.10
CA HIS A 3 36.40 -2.49 19.02
C HIS A 3 35.08 -1.99 19.63
N THR A 4 35.10 -0.83 20.28
CA THR A 4 33.87 -0.13 20.67
C THR A 4 33.32 0.53 19.41
N HIS A 5 32.52 -0.21 18.64
CA HIS A 5 31.66 0.42 17.65
C HIS A 5 30.74 1.42 18.40
N PRO A 6 30.56 2.66 17.89
CA PRO A 6 29.64 3.60 18.49
C PRO A 6 28.25 2.95 18.57
N LEU A 7 27.59 3.05 19.74
CA LEU A 7 26.25 2.52 19.93
C LEU A 7 25.31 3.15 18.89
N GLN A 8 24.72 2.30 18.05
CA GLN A 8 23.74 2.72 17.07
C GLN A 8 22.32 2.55 17.64
N LYS A 9 21.42 3.45 17.27
CA LYS A 9 20.03 3.43 17.74
C LYS A 9 19.16 2.63 16.78
N VAL A 10 18.57 1.55 17.26
CA VAL A 10 17.44 0.87 16.58
C VAL A 10 16.13 1.52 17.06
N SER A 11 15.29 1.94 16.11
CA SER A 11 13.96 2.45 16.42
C SER A 11 12.93 1.39 16.04
N VAL A 12 11.94 1.16 16.89
CA VAL A 12 10.85 0.19 16.68
C VAL A 12 9.51 0.88 16.82
N PHE A 13 8.50 0.35 16.14
CA PHE A 13 7.11 0.75 16.37
C PHE A 13 6.35 -0.41 17.04
N THR A 14 5.52 -0.08 18.03
CA THR A 14 4.63 -1.05 18.68
C THR A 14 3.30 -0.40 19.04
N THR A 15 2.23 -1.18 18.95
CA THR A 15 0.90 -0.83 19.47
C THR A 15 0.70 -1.34 20.90
N ARG A 16 1.64 -2.13 21.43
CA ARG A 16 1.63 -2.80 22.73
C ARG A 16 2.78 -2.33 23.60
N ALA A 17 2.88 -1.02 23.82
CA ALA A 17 3.92 -0.48 24.71
C ALA A 17 3.81 -1.02 26.14
N ASP A 18 2.63 -1.48 26.57
CA ASP A 18 2.43 -2.18 27.86
C ASP A 18 3.30 -3.43 28.01
N THR A 19 3.70 -4.06 26.90
CA THR A 19 4.44 -5.32 26.92
C THR A 19 5.95 -5.15 26.74
N LEU A 20 6.46 -3.91 26.73
CA LEU A 20 7.88 -3.62 26.50
C LEU A 20 8.80 -4.44 27.41
N MET A 21 8.47 -4.59 28.69
CA MET A 21 9.28 -5.33 29.67
C MET A 21 9.41 -6.83 29.36
N GLY A 22 8.60 -7.35 28.42
CA GLY A 22 8.62 -8.73 27.94
C GLY A 22 9.44 -8.92 26.66
N VAL A 23 10.15 -7.90 26.18
CA VAL A 23 10.99 -8.01 24.99
C VAL A 23 12.18 -8.92 25.28
N THR A 24 12.30 -10.00 24.49
CA THR A 24 13.39 -10.98 24.63
C THR A 24 14.32 -11.02 23.43
N TYR A 25 13.94 -10.42 22.30
CA TYR A 25 14.80 -10.20 21.14
C TYR A 25 14.27 -9.06 20.27
N VAL A 26 15.10 -8.59 19.34
CA VAL A 26 14.71 -7.60 18.31
C VAL A 26 14.85 -8.25 16.95
N THR A 27 13.87 -8.04 16.07
CA THR A 27 13.91 -8.55 14.69
C THR A 27 13.96 -7.40 13.69
N LEU A 28 14.93 -7.44 12.78
CA LEU A 28 15.08 -6.51 11.67
C LEU A 28 14.55 -7.12 10.38
N ALA A 29 14.05 -6.27 9.49
CA ALA A 29 13.85 -6.64 8.09
C ALA A 29 15.20 -6.96 7.42
N PRO A 30 15.25 -7.89 6.45
CA PRO A 30 16.47 -8.20 5.69
C PRO A 30 17.10 -6.96 5.03
N GLU A 31 16.27 -6.01 4.60
CA GLU A 31 16.69 -4.78 3.93
C GLU A 31 17.04 -3.64 4.90
N HIS A 32 16.96 -3.88 6.22
CA HIS A 32 17.12 -2.81 7.20
C HIS A 32 18.57 -2.27 7.23
N PRO A 33 18.79 -0.94 7.24
CA PRO A 33 20.13 -0.34 7.14
C PRO A 33 21.13 -0.79 8.22
N LEU A 34 20.63 -1.15 9.41
CA LEU A 34 21.48 -1.62 10.52
C LEU A 34 21.98 -3.05 10.37
N VAL A 35 21.48 -3.86 9.43
CA VAL A 35 21.84 -5.28 9.30
C VAL A 35 23.35 -5.46 9.18
N SER A 36 24.01 -4.70 8.31
CA SER A 36 25.45 -4.82 8.08
C SER A 36 26.27 -4.45 9.32
N SER A 37 25.85 -3.44 10.08
CA SER A 37 26.58 -2.91 11.24
C SER A 37 26.40 -3.73 12.51
N VAL A 38 25.28 -4.45 12.66
CA VAL A 38 25.02 -5.30 13.85
C VAL A 38 25.45 -6.75 13.63
N THR A 39 25.85 -7.10 12.41
CA THR A 39 26.30 -8.45 12.07
C THR A 39 27.75 -8.67 12.52
N SER A 40 27.97 -9.67 13.37
CA SER A 40 29.31 -10.06 13.79
C SER A 40 30.09 -10.71 12.63
N PRO A 41 31.44 -10.67 12.67
CA PRO A 41 32.25 -11.31 11.63
C PRO A 41 31.91 -12.79 11.41
N ASP A 42 31.65 -13.53 12.49
CA ASP A 42 31.33 -14.97 12.44
C ASP A 42 29.96 -15.26 11.80
N GLN A 43 29.05 -14.28 11.81
CA GLN A 43 27.71 -14.41 11.21
C GLN A 43 27.61 -13.79 9.81
N LYS A 44 28.68 -13.15 9.31
CA LYS A 44 28.61 -12.36 8.08
C LYS A 44 28.16 -13.17 6.87
N GLU A 45 28.76 -14.33 6.65
CA GLU A 45 28.46 -15.18 5.49
C GLU A 45 27.02 -15.71 5.53
N SER A 46 26.57 -16.15 6.71
CA SER A 46 25.23 -16.71 6.89
C SER A 46 24.14 -15.63 6.74
N VAL A 47 24.38 -14.44 7.31
CA VAL A 47 23.50 -13.27 7.18
C VAL A 47 23.42 -12.79 5.73
N ASP A 48 24.54 -12.63 5.03
CA ASP A 48 24.54 -12.18 3.63
C ASP A 48 23.76 -13.13 2.72
N LYS A 49 23.94 -14.44 2.93
CA LYS A 49 23.20 -15.47 2.21
C LYS A 49 21.69 -15.37 2.50
N TYR A 50 21.32 -15.16 3.76
CA TYR A 50 19.93 -15.03 4.16
C TYR A 50 19.27 -13.77 3.56
N VAL A 51 19.94 -12.62 3.66
CA VAL A 51 19.46 -11.35 3.10
C VAL A 51 19.26 -11.47 1.60
N LYS A 52 20.26 -11.98 0.86
CA LYS A 52 20.18 -12.16 -0.60
C LYS A 52 19.01 -13.07 -1.02
N THR A 53 18.75 -14.12 -0.24
CA THR A 53 17.67 -15.06 -0.53
C THR A 53 16.30 -14.46 -0.21
N THR A 54 16.21 -13.66 0.84
CA THR A 54 14.92 -13.16 1.34
C THR A 54 14.49 -11.89 0.61
N SER A 55 15.42 -11.01 0.22
CA SER A 55 15.12 -9.76 -0.49
C SER A 55 14.67 -9.95 -1.94
N SER A 56 14.82 -11.16 -2.50
CA SER A 56 14.29 -11.53 -3.83
C SER A 56 12.81 -11.92 -3.81
N ARG A 57 12.19 -12.02 -2.63
CA ARG A 57 10.78 -12.39 -2.44
C ARG A 57 9.93 -11.15 -2.19
N SER A 58 8.70 -11.15 -2.67
CA SER A 58 7.77 -10.04 -2.42
C SER A 58 7.31 -10.00 -0.95
N ASP A 59 6.87 -8.82 -0.46
CA ASP A 59 6.24 -8.66 0.86
C ASP A 59 5.10 -9.67 1.07
N LEU A 60 4.31 -9.94 0.03
CA LEU A 60 3.20 -10.90 0.06
C LEU A 60 3.70 -12.34 0.21
N ASP A 61 4.72 -12.74 -0.55
CA ASP A 61 5.31 -14.08 -0.46
C ASP A 61 5.97 -14.33 0.90
N ARG A 62 6.52 -13.27 1.50
CA ARG A 62 7.14 -13.33 2.83
C ARG A 62 6.09 -13.45 3.93
N THR A 63 5.03 -12.67 3.87
CA THR A 63 3.96 -12.68 4.89
C THR A 63 3.02 -13.89 4.79
N SER A 64 2.84 -14.46 3.60
CA SER A 64 2.04 -15.67 3.36
C SER A 64 2.80 -16.97 3.64
N ALA A 65 4.11 -16.89 3.90
CA ALA A 65 4.93 -18.06 4.21
C ALA A 65 4.46 -18.72 5.52
N LYS A 66 4.15 -20.02 5.42
CA LYS A 66 3.78 -20.84 6.58
C LYS A 66 4.94 -21.03 7.55
N GLU A 67 6.16 -21.12 7.03
CA GLU A 67 7.35 -21.30 7.84
C GLU A 67 8.01 -19.95 8.09
N LYS A 68 8.17 -19.58 9.37
CA LYS A 68 8.98 -18.42 9.76
C LYS A 68 10.45 -18.76 9.64
N THR A 69 11.22 -17.92 8.96
CA THR A 69 12.68 -18.08 8.87
C THR A 69 13.37 -16.89 9.49
N GLY A 70 14.60 -17.10 9.95
CA GLY A 70 15.40 -16.01 10.48
C GLY A 70 16.83 -16.44 10.80
N ILE A 71 17.67 -15.45 11.02
CA ILE A 71 19.07 -15.65 11.34
C ILE A 71 19.55 -14.69 12.43
N PHE A 72 20.33 -15.21 13.37
CA PHE A 72 20.95 -14.41 14.41
C PHE A 72 22.11 -13.60 13.82
N THR A 73 22.16 -12.31 14.15
CA THR A 73 23.19 -11.41 13.61
C THR A 73 24.52 -11.51 14.36
N GLY A 74 24.54 -12.04 15.59
CA GLY A 74 25.68 -11.89 16.49
C GLY A 74 25.68 -10.58 17.28
N GLY A 75 24.80 -9.64 16.92
CA GLY A 75 24.60 -8.37 17.60
C GLY A 75 23.52 -8.43 18.67
N TYR A 76 23.56 -7.45 19.57
CA TYR A 76 22.61 -7.29 20.66
C TYR A 76 22.13 -5.84 20.77
N ALA A 77 20.88 -5.68 21.19
CA ALA A 77 20.28 -4.40 21.53
C ALA A 77 20.18 -4.27 23.06
N ILE A 78 20.26 -3.03 23.57
CA ILE A 78 20.08 -2.76 24.99
C ILE A 78 18.63 -2.33 25.23
N HIS A 79 17.92 -3.07 26.09
CA HIS A 79 16.55 -2.77 26.44
C HIS A 79 16.47 -1.39 27.15
N PRO A 80 15.61 -0.46 26.71
CA PRO A 80 15.69 0.94 27.13
C PRO A 80 15.36 1.18 28.60
N LEU A 81 14.55 0.30 29.22
CA LEU A 81 14.13 0.38 30.63
C LEU A 81 14.97 -0.52 31.57
N THR A 82 15.08 -1.82 31.30
CA THR A 82 15.84 -2.76 32.14
C THR A 82 17.36 -2.68 31.95
N GLY A 83 17.84 -2.28 30.77
CA GLY A 83 19.26 -2.35 30.42
C GLY A 83 19.73 -3.74 29.98
N ASP A 84 18.83 -4.71 29.89
CA ASP A 84 19.16 -6.07 29.45
C ASP A 84 19.65 -6.11 28.00
N SER A 85 20.59 -7.00 27.72
CA SER A 85 21.09 -7.24 26.38
C SER A 85 20.24 -8.31 25.70
N VAL A 86 19.53 -7.95 24.63
CA VAL A 86 18.64 -8.85 23.88
C VAL A 86 19.20 -9.11 22.47
N PRO A 87 19.19 -10.35 21.96
CA PRO A 87 19.76 -10.68 20.67
C PRO A 87 19.02 -9.99 19.52
N ILE A 88 19.76 -9.60 18.49
CA ILE A 88 19.20 -9.06 17.24
C ILE A 88 19.17 -10.16 16.18
N TRP A 89 17.98 -10.38 15.63
CA TRP A 89 17.70 -11.32 14.55
C TRP A 89 17.27 -10.59 13.29
N ILE A 90 17.37 -11.29 12.16
CA ILE A 90 16.75 -10.90 10.89
C ILE A 90 15.64 -11.92 10.62
N GLY A 91 14.45 -11.46 10.27
CA GLY A 91 13.30 -12.34 10.01
C GLY A 91 12.51 -11.93 8.78
N ASP A 92 12.08 -12.91 8.00
CA ASP A 92 11.32 -12.69 6.76
C ASP A 92 9.95 -12.04 6.99
N TYR A 93 9.35 -12.25 8.16
CA TYR A 93 8.06 -11.69 8.55
C TYR A 93 8.10 -10.19 8.90
N VAL A 94 9.29 -9.59 9.06
CA VAL A 94 9.44 -8.14 9.33
C VAL A 94 9.68 -7.39 8.03
N LEU A 95 8.76 -6.51 7.64
CA LEU A 95 8.81 -5.79 6.37
C LEU A 95 9.51 -4.43 6.54
N GLY A 96 10.52 -4.15 5.71
CA GLY A 96 11.21 -2.85 5.72
C GLY A 96 10.29 -1.67 5.38
N SER A 97 9.25 -1.93 4.59
CA SER A 97 8.21 -0.97 4.17
C SER A 97 7.17 -0.66 5.26
N TYR A 98 7.24 -1.30 6.44
CA TYR A 98 6.26 -1.14 7.51
C TYR A 98 6.90 -0.66 8.82
N GLY A 99 6.34 0.39 9.41
CA GLY A 99 6.86 0.98 10.64
C GLY A 99 8.28 1.50 10.43
N THR A 100 9.23 0.96 11.20
CA THR A 100 10.66 1.30 11.11
C THR A 100 11.48 0.22 10.42
N GLY A 101 10.85 -0.85 9.91
CA GLY A 101 11.56 -2.04 9.43
C GLY A 101 12.22 -2.86 10.56
N ALA A 102 11.87 -2.58 11.82
CA ALA A 102 12.35 -3.29 13.00
C ALA A 102 11.21 -3.46 14.01
N VAL A 103 11.18 -4.61 14.69
CA VAL A 103 10.13 -4.98 15.65
C VAL A 103 10.79 -5.42 16.96
N MET A 104 10.25 -4.92 18.07
CA MET A 104 10.54 -5.51 19.38
C MET A 104 9.71 -6.78 19.54
N ALA A 105 10.33 -7.91 19.81
CA ALA A 105 9.61 -9.16 19.88
C ALA A 105 9.22 -9.49 21.30
N VAL A 106 7.94 -9.77 21.54
CA VAL A 106 7.38 -10.10 22.85
C VAL A 106 6.61 -11.42 22.76
N PRO A 107 7.31 -12.57 22.80
CA PRO A 107 6.73 -13.87 22.49
C PRO A 107 5.51 -14.26 23.34
N ALA A 108 5.45 -13.83 24.59
CA ALA A 108 4.30 -14.15 25.43
C ALA A 108 3.01 -13.43 24.99
N HIS A 109 3.10 -12.39 24.14
CA HIS A 109 2.00 -11.48 23.83
C HIS A 109 1.83 -11.13 22.33
N ASP A 110 2.58 -11.77 21.43
CA ASP A 110 2.38 -11.74 19.97
C ASP A 110 2.59 -13.17 19.42
N GLU A 111 1.61 -13.67 18.66
CA GLU A 111 1.62 -15.04 18.11
C GLU A 111 2.80 -15.30 17.17
N ARG A 112 3.18 -14.31 16.36
CA ARG A 112 4.29 -14.47 15.39
C ARG A 112 5.62 -14.52 16.11
N ASP A 113 5.76 -13.71 17.15
CA ASP A 113 6.94 -13.73 18.01
C ASP A 113 7.02 -15.03 18.81
N TYR A 114 5.87 -15.57 19.26
CA TYR A 114 5.80 -16.88 19.93
C TYR A 114 6.28 -18.03 19.03
N GLU A 115 5.73 -18.13 17.82
CA GLU A 115 6.12 -19.16 16.85
C GLU A 115 7.62 -19.08 16.51
N PHE A 116 8.13 -17.86 16.32
CA PHE A 116 9.55 -17.63 16.05
C PHE A 116 10.40 -18.02 17.26
N ALA A 117 10.03 -17.60 18.47
CA ALA A 117 10.74 -17.94 19.70
C ALA A 117 10.76 -19.45 19.95
N GLN A 118 9.65 -20.16 19.77
CA GLN A 118 9.59 -21.61 19.89
C GLN A 118 10.52 -22.29 18.89
N LYS A 119 10.51 -21.85 17.62
CA LYS A 119 11.34 -22.45 16.57
C LYS A 119 12.83 -22.30 16.84
N PHE A 120 13.25 -21.13 17.34
CA PHE A 120 14.66 -20.78 17.53
C PHE A 120 15.13 -20.92 18.99
N GLY A 121 14.27 -21.41 19.89
CA GLY A 121 14.59 -21.60 21.31
C GLY A 121 14.90 -20.30 22.06
N LEU A 122 14.16 -19.22 21.74
CA LEU A 122 14.32 -17.91 22.36
C LEU A 122 13.44 -17.79 23.61
N ASP A 123 13.85 -16.91 24.52
CA ASP A 123 13.14 -16.71 25.78
C ASP A 123 11.72 -16.17 25.58
N ILE A 124 10.80 -16.64 26.41
CA ILE A 124 9.38 -16.22 26.42
C ILE A 124 9.07 -15.66 27.81
N LYS A 125 8.86 -14.34 27.91
CA LYS A 125 8.63 -13.64 29.18
C LYS A 125 7.22 -13.06 29.25
N TRP A 126 6.44 -13.54 30.22
CA TRP A 126 5.10 -13.04 30.51
C TRP A 126 5.15 -11.71 31.27
N VAL A 127 4.46 -10.70 30.73
CA VAL A 127 4.34 -9.37 31.32
C VAL A 127 2.92 -8.82 31.38
N VAL A 128 1.93 -9.58 30.90
CA VAL A 128 0.50 -9.27 31.03
C VAL A 128 -0.24 -10.51 31.47
N ASP A 129 -0.92 -10.43 32.61
CA ASP A 129 -1.83 -11.46 33.10
C ASP A 129 -3.29 -11.17 32.71
N PRO A 130 -4.09 -12.20 32.39
CA PRO A 130 -5.52 -12.06 32.14
C PRO A 130 -6.27 -11.51 33.37
N VAL A 131 -7.30 -10.69 33.15
CA VAL A 131 -8.12 -10.08 34.24
C VAL A 131 -8.92 -11.12 35.03
N LYS A 132 -9.21 -12.28 34.43
CA LYS A 132 -9.87 -13.43 35.05
C LYS A 132 -9.09 -14.66 34.60
N GLY A 133 -8.38 -15.30 35.53
CA GLY A 133 -7.39 -16.34 35.24
C GLY A 133 -7.98 -17.58 34.57
N GLU A 134 -8.03 -17.58 33.24
CA GLU A 134 -8.31 -18.73 32.38
C GLU A 134 -7.57 -18.56 31.05
N HIS A 135 -6.25 -18.32 31.10
CA HIS A 135 -5.41 -18.57 29.93
C HIS A 135 -4.32 -19.55 30.33
N ASP A 136 -4.33 -20.70 29.68
CA ASP A 136 -3.24 -21.66 29.80
C ASP A 136 -1.98 -21.04 29.18
N ARG A 137 -0.92 -20.89 29.98
CA ARG A 137 0.34 -20.31 29.49
C ARG A 137 1.05 -21.19 28.46
N ASP A 138 0.65 -22.46 28.39
CA ASP A 138 1.15 -23.43 27.41
C ASP A 138 0.33 -23.42 26.11
N ALA A 139 -0.80 -22.69 26.06
CA ALA A 139 -1.66 -22.60 24.87
C ALA A 139 -1.20 -21.59 23.81
N GLY A 140 -0.12 -20.85 24.06
CA GLY A 140 0.43 -19.87 23.12
C GLY A 140 0.54 -18.46 23.69
N ALA A 141 0.69 -17.47 22.80
CA ALA A 141 0.74 -16.06 23.17
C ALA A 141 -0.62 -15.52 23.65
N TYR A 142 -0.60 -14.75 24.74
CA TYR A 142 -1.76 -14.00 25.21
C TYR A 142 -1.79 -12.59 24.62
N THR A 143 -2.65 -12.36 23.63
CA THR A 143 -2.70 -11.10 22.85
C THR A 143 -3.73 -10.10 23.35
N ALA A 144 -4.60 -10.48 24.30
CA ALA A 144 -5.67 -9.62 24.80
C ALA A 144 -5.20 -8.63 25.89
N PRO A 145 -5.98 -7.56 26.17
CA PRO A 145 -5.71 -6.66 27.30
C PRO A 145 -5.75 -7.40 28.65
N GLY A 146 -4.95 -6.94 29.60
CA GLY A 146 -4.84 -7.55 30.93
C GLY A 146 -4.29 -6.60 31.98
N VAL A 147 -3.59 -7.17 32.95
CA VAL A 147 -2.89 -6.46 34.03
C VAL A 147 -1.39 -6.71 33.89
N SER A 148 -0.58 -5.66 33.89
CA SER A 148 0.86 -5.77 33.81
C SER A 148 1.43 -6.50 35.03
N VAL A 149 2.34 -7.43 34.76
CA VAL A 149 3.11 -8.21 35.74
C VAL A 149 4.57 -8.29 35.28
N ASN A 150 5.51 -8.63 36.16
CA ASN A 150 6.94 -8.74 35.83
C ASN A 150 7.51 -7.51 35.10
N SER A 151 6.94 -6.34 35.37
CA SER A 151 7.13 -5.08 34.66
C SER A 151 7.60 -3.95 35.59
N GLY A 152 8.02 -4.26 36.82
CA GLY A 152 8.62 -3.31 37.74
C GLY A 152 7.65 -2.22 38.18
N GLU A 153 7.97 -0.94 37.90
CA GLU A 153 7.11 0.20 38.29
C GLU A 153 5.74 0.20 37.60
N PHE A 154 5.52 -0.65 36.59
CA PHE A 154 4.25 -0.76 35.87
C PHE A 154 3.35 -1.90 36.36
N ASP A 155 3.79 -2.70 37.33
CA ASP A 155 3.00 -3.83 37.83
C ASP A 155 1.64 -3.38 38.40
N GLY A 156 0.60 -4.18 38.14
CA GLY A 156 -0.77 -3.90 38.57
C GLY A 156 -1.55 -2.91 37.68
N LEU A 157 -0.91 -2.29 36.68
CA LEU A 157 -1.58 -1.40 35.75
C LEU A 157 -2.39 -2.19 34.71
N LYS A 158 -3.60 -1.73 34.40
CA LYS A 158 -4.36 -2.23 33.24
C LYS A 158 -3.69 -1.79 31.94
N THR A 159 -3.72 -2.63 30.89
CA THR A 159 -3.09 -2.37 29.57
C THR A 159 -3.18 -0.92 29.09
N ALA A 160 -4.36 -0.30 29.06
CA ALA A 160 -4.51 1.08 28.59
C ALA A 160 -3.71 2.12 29.42
N LYS A 161 -3.64 1.94 30.74
CA LYS A 161 -2.82 2.79 31.63
C LYS A 161 -1.33 2.47 31.49
N ALA A 162 -0.99 1.18 31.36
CA ALA A 162 0.38 0.73 31.16
C ALA A 162 0.98 1.31 29.87
N ILE A 163 0.26 1.24 28.73
CA ILE A 163 0.68 1.87 27.47
C ILE A 163 1.02 3.34 27.69
N LYS A 164 0.11 4.12 28.30
CA LYS A 164 0.31 5.55 28.55
C LYS A 164 1.54 5.82 29.43
N ASN A 165 1.69 5.06 30.51
CA ASN A 165 2.79 5.26 31.47
C ASN A 165 4.14 4.86 30.89
N VAL A 166 4.24 3.72 30.19
CA VAL A 166 5.47 3.29 29.52
C VAL A 166 5.89 4.30 28.46
N THR A 167 4.95 4.77 27.62
CA THR A 167 5.24 5.78 26.61
C THR A 167 5.70 7.10 27.22
N TYR A 168 5.08 7.54 28.32
CA TYR A 168 5.50 8.74 29.06
C TYR A 168 6.93 8.58 29.61
N LYS A 169 7.23 7.44 30.24
CA LYS A 169 8.57 7.14 30.76
C LYS A 169 9.64 7.15 29.67
N LEU A 170 9.37 6.51 28.53
CA LEU A 170 10.28 6.52 27.39
C LEU A 170 10.55 7.93 26.87
N ASN A 171 9.53 8.80 26.88
CA ASN A 171 9.64 10.19 26.48
C ASN A 171 10.51 11.01 27.45
N GLU A 172 10.31 10.86 28.75
CA GLU A 172 11.16 11.51 29.77
C GLU A 172 12.64 11.09 29.64
N MET A 173 12.89 9.84 29.24
CA MET A 173 14.23 9.31 29.03
C MET A 173 14.83 9.66 27.66
N ASN A 174 14.10 10.36 26.78
CA ASN A 174 14.46 10.59 25.37
C ASN A 174 14.75 9.30 24.58
N LYS A 175 14.11 8.18 24.96
CA LYS A 175 14.29 6.85 24.36
C LYS A 175 13.11 6.38 23.51
N GLY A 176 12.02 7.14 23.47
CA GLY A 176 10.83 6.85 22.66
C GLY A 176 9.69 7.81 22.98
N GLY A 177 8.53 7.64 22.35
CA GLY A 177 7.36 8.51 22.58
C GLY A 177 6.12 8.02 21.86
N ALA A 178 4.99 8.70 22.09
CA ALA A 178 3.73 8.36 21.44
C ALA A 178 3.79 8.77 19.97
N VAL A 179 3.42 7.83 19.09
CA VAL A 179 3.29 8.10 17.65
C VAL A 179 2.02 7.45 17.13
N THR A 180 1.31 8.15 16.25
CA THR A 180 0.17 7.59 15.52
C THR A 180 0.66 7.14 14.16
N THR A 181 0.34 5.91 13.78
CA THR A 181 0.67 5.34 12.47
C THR A 181 -0.58 4.75 11.84
N TYR A 182 -0.54 4.58 10.52
CA TYR A 182 -1.64 4.00 9.75
C TYR A 182 -1.16 2.74 9.04
N LYS A 183 -2.04 1.75 8.91
CA LYS A 183 -1.81 0.60 8.01
C LYS A 183 -1.91 1.02 6.54
N LEU A 184 -2.66 2.10 6.26
CA LEU A 184 -2.79 2.67 4.92
C LEU A 184 -1.41 3.13 4.44
N ARG A 185 -1.05 2.74 3.22
CA ARG A 185 0.14 3.19 2.52
C ARG A 185 -0.24 4.23 1.48
N ASP A 186 0.75 5.02 1.06
CA ASP A 186 0.58 5.91 -0.08
C ASP A 186 0.19 5.13 -1.32
N TRP A 187 -0.61 5.79 -2.16
CA TRP A 187 -1.11 5.19 -3.37
C TRP A 187 -0.04 5.22 -4.46
N VAL A 188 0.49 4.05 -4.81
CA VAL A 188 1.30 3.87 -6.02
C VAL A 188 0.45 4.17 -7.25
N PHE A 189 0.62 5.38 -7.77
CA PHE A 189 -0.24 5.93 -8.82
C PHE A 189 0.21 5.49 -10.21
N SER A 190 1.51 5.58 -10.53
CA SER A 190 2.07 5.33 -11.86
C SER A 190 1.90 3.89 -12.37
N ARG A 191 1.77 3.72 -13.69
CA ARG A 191 1.68 2.43 -14.38
C ARG A 191 2.62 2.38 -15.59
N GLN A 192 3.41 1.32 -15.71
CA GLN A 192 4.22 1.01 -16.89
C GLN A 192 3.34 0.36 -17.97
N ARG A 193 2.31 1.08 -18.43
CA ARG A 193 1.31 0.60 -19.40
C ARG A 193 0.99 1.71 -20.38
N TYR A 194 0.64 1.31 -21.60
CA TYR A 194 0.26 2.23 -22.66
C TYR A 194 -1.13 2.85 -22.42
N TRP A 195 -2.12 2.02 -22.12
CA TRP A 195 -3.52 2.45 -22.10
C TRP A 195 -3.91 3.12 -20.77
N GLY A 196 -3.52 4.39 -20.64
CA GLY A 196 -3.87 5.29 -19.54
C GLY A 196 -3.50 6.73 -19.90
N GLU A 197 -3.96 7.68 -19.09
CA GLU A 197 -3.65 9.10 -19.28
C GLU A 197 -2.15 9.35 -19.01
N PRO A 198 -1.42 10.07 -19.88
CA PRO A 198 -0.05 10.47 -19.60
C PRO A 198 0.04 11.30 -18.31
N ILE A 199 1.02 11.01 -17.47
CA ILE A 199 1.31 11.86 -16.31
C ILE A 199 1.91 13.18 -16.84
N PRO A 200 1.35 14.36 -16.51
CA PRO A 200 1.77 15.66 -17.05
C PRO A 200 3.04 16.17 -16.35
N ILE A 201 4.09 15.35 -16.34
CA ILE A 201 5.41 15.62 -15.77
C ILE A 201 6.48 15.38 -16.84
N TYR A 202 7.52 16.19 -16.84
CA TYR A 202 8.71 16.00 -17.65
C TYR A 202 9.98 16.35 -16.86
N PHE A 203 11.14 15.95 -17.38
CA PHE A 203 12.42 16.00 -16.69
C PHE A 203 13.51 16.55 -17.61
N PRO A 204 14.56 17.21 -17.09
CA PRO A 204 15.74 17.58 -17.88
C PRO A 204 16.44 16.34 -18.47
N VAL A 205 16.93 16.48 -19.70
CA VAL A 205 17.90 15.55 -20.29
C VAL A 205 19.30 16.13 -20.15
N LEU A 206 20.21 15.33 -19.63
CA LEU A 206 21.61 15.69 -19.43
C LEU A 206 22.50 14.92 -20.42
N PHE A 207 23.57 15.57 -20.85
CA PHE A 207 24.58 15.00 -21.73
C PHE A 207 25.93 14.88 -21.00
N PRO A 208 26.83 13.99 -21.46
CA PRO A 208 28.16 13.86 -20.88
C PRO A 208 28.93 15.18 -20.84
N GLU A 209 29.82 15.31 -19.87
CA GLU A 209 30.66 16.52 -19.71
C GLU A 209 31.53 16.75 -20.96
N GLY A 210 31.58 18.00 -21.43
CA GLY A 210 32.34 18.38 -22.63
C GLY A 210 31.61 18.16 -23.96
N VAL A 211 30.40 17.58 -23.94
CA VAL A 211 29.52 17.50 -25.12
C VAL A 211 28.62 18.73 -25.17
N ASP A 212 28.51 19.38 -26.34
CA ASP A 212 27.59 20.50 -26.54
C ASP A 212 26.16 19.98 -26.74
N PRO A 213 25.22 20.23 -25.79
CA PRO A 213 23.84 19.77 -25.89
C PRO A 213 23.10 20.26 -27.13
N ALA A 214 23.48 21.43 -27.67
CA ALA A 214 22.84 21.99 -28.87
C ALA A 214 23.13 21.19 -30.14
N THR A 215 24.14 20.31 -30.10
CA THR A 215 24.52 19.42 -31.21
C THR A 215 23.98 18.01 -31.07
N GLN A 216 23.30 17.71 -29.96
CA GLN A 216 22.80 16.37 -29.64
C GLN A 216 21.30 16.26 -29.88
N ASP A 217 20.85 15.06 -30.25
CA ASP A 217 19.44 14.69 -30.31
C ASP A 217 19.25 13.33 -29.61
N PRO A 218 18.60 13.28 -28.43
CA PRO A 218 18.42 12.05 -27.66
C PRO A 218 17.50 11.04 -28.37
N LYS A 219 16.83 11.44 -29.46
CA LYS A 219 16.04 10.53 -30.28
C LYS A 219 16.93 9.63 -31.15
N MET A 220 18.11 10.10 -31.52
CA MET A 220 19.04 9.39 -32.38
C MET A 220 19.63 8.17 -31.67
N GLU A 221 19.80 7.08 -32.43
CA GLU A 221 20.43 5.87 -31.91
C GLU A 221 21.91 6.14 -31.58
N GLY A 222 22.36 5.67 -30.41
CA GLY A 222 23.73 5.88 -29.94
C GLY A 222 24.01 7.24 -29.29
N CYS A 223 23.04 8.15 -29.19
CA CYS A 223 23.20 9.39 -28.42
C CYS A 223 23.23 9.08 -26.92
N GLU A 224 24.40 9.24 -26.30
CA GLU A 224 24.58 9.05 -24.86
C GLU A 224 23.97 10.23 -24.08
N HIS A 225 23.02 9.93 -23.19
CA HIS A 225 22.34 10.91 -22.37
C HIS A 225 21.77 10.25 -21.11
N THR A 226 21.45 11.08 -20.11
CA THR A 226 20.72 10.66 -18.91
C THR A 226 19.50 11.55 -18.69
N ILE A 227 18.53 11.07 -17.92
CA ILE A 227 17.33 11.83 -17.53
C ILE A 227 17.44 12.11 -16.05
N ASP A 228 17.33 13.37 -15.67
CA ASP A 228 17.35 13.80 -14.27
C ASP A 228 15.96 13.69 -13.64
N TYR A 229 15.65 12.50 -13.11
CA TYR A 229 14.36 12.23 -12.47
C TYR A 229 14.19 12.93 -11.12
N ASP A 230 15.25 13.49 -10.53
CA ASP A 230 15.18 14.21 -9.25
C ASP A 230 14.71 15.68 -9.43
N THR A 231 14.63 16.16 -10.68
CA THR A 231 14.18 17.52 -11.02
C THR A 231 12.92 17.49 -11.90
N PRO A 232 11.74 17.11 -11.38
CA PRO A 232 10.50 17.09 -12.15
C PRO A 232 9.96 18.50 -12.44
N PHE A 233 9.37 18.68 -13.61
CA PHE A 233 8.57 19.84 -13.98
C PHE A 233 7.15 19.41 -14.35
N ALA A 234 6.15 20.19 -13.93
CA ALA A 234 4.78 20.04 -14.40
C ALA A 234 4.61 20.63 -15.80
N VAL A 235 3.81 19.96 -16.63
CA VAL A 235 3.30 20.56 -17.88
C VAL A 235 2.40 21.74 -17.54
N GLU A 236 2.55 22.85 -18.26
CA GLU A 236 1.74 24.05 -18.03
C GLU A 236 0.26 23.79 -18.35
N GLU A 237 -0.66 24.42 -17.62
CA GLU A 237 -2.10 24.20 -17.81
C GLU A 237 -2.56 24.50 -19.24
N SER A 238 -1.98 25.51 -19.89
CA SER A 238 -2.25 25.87 -21.29
C SER A 238 -1.76 24.84 -22.32
N GLU A 239 -0.86 23.94 -21.92
CA GLU A 239 -0.33 22.87 -22.77
C GLU A 239 -1.11 21.55 -22.57
N LEU A 240 -2.10 21.52 -21.66
CA LEU A 240 -2.97 20.39 -21.47
C LEU A 240 -4.06 20.31 -22.56
N PRO A 241 -4.54 19.10 -22.90
CA PRO A 241 -4.10 17.81 -22.39
C PRO A 241 -2.81 17.32 -23.05
N LEU A 242 -1.92 16.70 -22.25
CA LEU A 242 -0.83 15.89 -22.79
C LEU A 242 -1.41 14.62 -23.42
N LYS A 243 -1.51 14.60 -24.75
CA LYS A 243 -2.09 13.47 -25.49
C LYS A 243 -1.17 12.26 -25.47
N LEU A 244 -1.76 11.08 -25.24
CA LEU A 244 -1.08 9.79 -25.39
C LEU A 244 -0.65 9.63 -26.85
N PRO A 245 0.60 9.26 -27.15
CA PRO A 245 1.05 9.09 -28.53
C PRO A 245 0.45 7.84 -29.16
N GLU A 246 0.16 7.88 -30.45
CA GLU A 246 -0.17 6.68 -31.21
C GLU A 246 1.07 5.80 -31.37
N MET A 247 0.90 4.50 -31.18
CA MET A 247 1.99 3.52 -31.29
C MET A 247 1.47 2.22 -31.88
N ASP A 248 2.21 1.65 -32.82
CA ASP A 248 1.93 0.31 -33.35
C ASP A 248 2.30 -0.80 -32.34
N ASP A 249 3.41 -0.61 -31.62
CA ASP A 249 3.89 -1.57 -30.61
C ASP A 249 3.82 -1.03 -29.19
N PHE A 250 2.69 -1.29 -28.53
CA PHE A 250 2.44 -1.00 -27.12
C PHE A 250 2.55 -2.23 -26.21
N LYS A 251 3.16 -3.33 -26.67
CA LYS A 251 3.34 -4.53 -25.84
C LYS A 251 4.29 -4.24 -24.66
N PRO A 252 4.11 -4.90 -23.50
CA PRO A 252 5.12 -4.89 -22.45
C PRO A 252 6.48 -5.34 -23.00
N GLY A 253 7.56 -4.69 -22.56
CA GLY A 253 8.93 -5.06 -22.88
C GLY A 253 9.78 -5.13 -21.61
N ASP A 254 11.09 -5.34 -21.79
CA ASP A 254 12.03 -5.50 -20.68
C ASP A 254 12.56 -4.16 -20.12
N ASP A 255 12.31 -3.05 -20.83
CA ASP A 255 12.67 -1.72 -20.36
C ASP A 255 11.80 -1.33 -19.15
N PRO A 256 12.40 -1.07 -17.97
CA PRO A 256 11.65 -0.68 -16.77
C PRO A 256 10.88 0.63 -16.93
N ALA A 257 11.25 1.50 -17.88
CA ALA A 257 10.51 2.74 -18.19
C ALA A 257 9.19 2.48 -18.94
N GLY A 258 8.94 1.23 -19.38
CA GLY A 258 7.69 0.82 -20.02
C GLY A 258 7.63 1.15 -21.52
N CYS A 259 6.51 0.80 -22.15
CA CYS A 259 6.37 0.88 -23.62
C CYS A 259 6.48 2.30 -24.19
N LEU A 260 6.03 3.33 -23.46
CA LEU A 260 6.10 4.72 -23.94
C LEU A 260 7.55 5.22 -24.09
N ALA A 261 8.53 4.56 -23.47
CA ALA A 261 9.94 4.85 -23.70
C ALA A 261 10.36 4.72 -25.16
N ARG A 262 9.67 3.87 -25.95
CA ARG A 262 9.92 3.66 -27.38
C ARG A 262 9.40 4.80 -28.27
N ALA A 263 8.44 5.60 -27.79
CA ALA A 263 7.88 6.73 -28.54
C ALA A 263 8.81 7.95 -28.47
N LYS A 264 10.02 7.84 -29.01
CA LYS A 264 11.09 8.84 -28.85
C LYS A 264 10.68 10.25 -29.27
N ASP A 265 9.92 10.38 -30.36
CA ASP A 265 9.43 11.68 -30.86
C ASP A 265 8.45 12.35 -29.89
N TRP A 266 7.67 11.56 -29.16
CA TRP A 266 6.80 12.05 -28.12
C TRP A 266 7.54 12.18 -26.78
N ARG A 267 8.48 11.31 -26.45
CA ARG A 267 9.19 11.37 -25.17
C ARG A 267 10.08 12.60 -25.08
N TYR A 268 10.86 12.87 -26.12
CA TYR A 268 11.87 13.91 -26.10
C TYR A 268 11.43 15.16 -26.86
N PHE A 269 11.58 16.32 -26.23
CA PHE A 269 11.20 17.60 -26.81
C PHE A 269 12.06 18.74 -26.26
N GLN A 270 12.00 19.89 -26.92
CA GLN A 270 12.56 21.17 -26.46
C GLN A 270 11.40 22.14 -26.26
N LYS A 271 11.54 23.11 -25.36
CA LYS A 271 10.55 24.19 -25.19
C LYS A 271 10.87 25.34 -26.14
N ASP A 272 9.86 26.14 -26.47
CA ASP A 272 10.05 27.34 -27.27
C ASP A 272 11.11 28.26 -26.64
N ASN A 273 12.14 28.60 -27.42
CA ASN A 273 13.29 29.42 -27.00
C ASN A 273 14.18 28.80 -25.89
N ASP A 274 14.07 27.50 -25.61
CA ASP A 274 15.02 26.78 -24.75
C ASP A 274 15.71 25.67 -25.56
N PRO A 275 17.03 25.76 -25.82
CA PRO A 275 17.75 24.72 -26.55
C PRO A 275 17.94 23.43 -25.73
N LYS A 276 17.53 23.40 -24.46
CA LYS A 276 17.61 22.20 -23.63
C LYS A 276 16.59 21.15 -24.04
N TRP A 277 17.03 19.90 -23.93
CA TRP A 277 16.18 18.73 -24.11
C TRP A 277 15.48 18.34 -22.81
N TYR A 278 14.24 17.89 -22.97
CA TYR A 278 13.40 17.36 -21.91
C TYR A 278 12.85 15.99 -22.28
N ALA A 279 12.58 15.17 -21.29
CA ALA A 279 11.94 13.86 -21.42
C ALA A 279 10.63 13.81 -20.63
N ARG A 280 9.53 13.46 -21.28
CA ARG A 280 8.23 13.24 -20.63
C ARG A 280 8.27 11.98 -19.75
N GLU A 281 7.51 11.97 -18.66
CA GLU A 281 7.21 10.77 -17.87
C GLU A 281 6.58 9.70 -18.78
N THR A 282 7.09 8.47 -18.72
CA THR A 282 6.65 7.37 -19.58
C THR A 282 5.63 6.46 -18.89
N ASN A 283 5.39 6.65 -17.59
CA ASN A 283 4.29 6.01 -16.91
C ASN A 283 2.97 6.75 -17.16
N THR A 284 1.89 5.97 -17.19
CA THR A 284 0.52 6.50 -17.26
C THR A 284 -0.15 6.47 -15.90
N MET A 285 -1.22 7.24 -15.77
CA MET A 285 -2.12 7.19 -14.63
C MET A 285 -2.88 5.84 -14.60
N PRO A 286 -3.29 5.36 -13.42
CA PRO A 286 -4.05 4.14 -13.31
C PRO A 286 -5.52 4.40 -13.68
N GLN A 287 -6.27 3.37 -14.04
CA GLN A 287 -7.71 3.48 -14.37
C GLN A 287 -8.54 4.18 -13.29
N TRP A 288 -8.11 4.12 -12.03
CA TRP A 288 -8.78 4.81 -10.92
C TRP A 288 -8.62 6.33 -10.96
N ALA A 289 -7.66 6.90 -11.70
CA ALA A 289 -7.53 8.35 -11.86
C ALA A 289 -8.81 8.98 -12.41
N GLY A 290 -9.46 8.35 -13.38
CA GLY A 290 -10.78 8.77 -13.87
C GLY A 290 -11.92 8.39 -12.92
N SER A 291 -11.93 7.16 -12.40
CA SER A 291 -13.07 6.66 -11.62
C SER A 291 -13.23 7.34 -10.25
N CYS A 292 -12.23 8.07 -9.76
CA CYS A 292 -12.33 8.72 -8.45
C CYS A 292 -13.12 10.04 -8.44
N TRP A 293 -13.46 10.59 -9.61
CA TRP A 293 -14.16 11.88 -9.71
C TRP A 293 -15.19 11.95 -10.85
N TYR A 294 -15.38 10.88 -11.63
CA TYR A 294 -16.33 10.85 -12.76
C TYR A 294 -17.76 11.29 -12.42
N TYR A 295 -18.21 11.07 -11.17
CA TYR A 295 -19.53 11.50 -10.70
C TYR A 295 -19.68 13.03 -10.68
N PHE A 296 -18.60 13.79 -10.51
CA PHE A 296 -18.60 15.22 -10.77
C PHE A 296 -18.69 15.50 -12.28
N ARG A 297 -17.91 14.79 -13.11
CA ARG A 297 -17.92 15.05 -14.55
C ARG A 297 -19.30 14.80 -15.19
N PHE A 298 -20.11 13.90 -14.64
CA PHE A 298 -21.49 13.71 -15.09
C PHE A 298 -22.40 14.92 -14.87
N THR A 299 -22.10 15.80 -13.90
CA THR A 299 -22.91 16.99 -13.64
C THR A 299 -22.67 18.06 -14.70
N ASP A 300 -21.50 18.07 -15.34
CA ASP A 300 -21.07 19.06 -16.32
C ASP A 300 -20.15 18.47 -17.43
N PRO A 301 -20.63 17.51 -18.23
CA PRO A 301 -19.77 16.68 -19.09
C PRO A 301 -19.22 17.40 -20.33
N LYS A 302 -19.78 18.56 -20.67
CA LYS A 302 -19.42 19.34 -21.86
C LYS A 302 -18.57 20.57 -21.56
N ASN A 303 -18.23 20.81 -20.29
CA ASN A 303 -17.39 21.94 -19.90
C ASN A 303 -15.96 21.74 -20.41
N ALA A 304 -15.51 22.65 -21.28
CA ALA A 304 -14.18 22.61 -21.88
C ALA A 304 -13.13 23.39 -21.06
N GLU A 305 -13.57 24.24 -20.13
CA GLU A 305 -12.71 25.17 -19.38
C GLU A 305 -12.39 24.66 -17.98
N ALA A 306 -13.16 23.71 -17.45
CA ALA A 306 -12.97 23.15 -16.12
C ALA A 306 -13.41 21.68 -16.02
N ALA A 307 -12.96 21.01 -14.96
CA ALA A 307 -13.40 19.65 -14.64
C ALA A 307 -14.93 19.56 -14.45
N PHE A 308 -15.50 20.51 -13.71
CA PHE A 308 -16.93 20.72 -13.50
C PHE A 308 -17.19 22.14 -12.96
N GLY A 309 -18.37 22.72 -13.20
CA GLY A 309 -18.73 24.06 -12.73
C GLY A 309 -19.40 24.10 -11.34
N ALA A 310 -19.27 25.23 -10.64
CA ALA A 310 -19.86 25.44 -9.31
C ALA A 310 -21.40 25.32 -9.30
N THR A 311 -22.07 25.81 -10.35
CA THR A 311 -23.53 25.68 -10.50
C THR A 311 -23.96 24.21 -10.58
N ALA A 312 -23.14 23.37 -11.23
CA ALA A 312 -23.42 21.94 -11.37
C ALA A 312 -23.15 21.19 -10.05
N ASP A 313 -22.09 21.53 -9.31
CA ASP A 313 -21.86 21.02 -7.95
C ASP A 313 -23.04 21.33 -7.03
N GLU A 314 -23.47 22.59 -6.97
CA GLU A 314 -24.58 23.01 -6.10
C GLU A 314 -25.92 22.34 -6.45
N ALA A 315 -26.16 22.05 -7.72
CA ALA A 315 -27.40 21.42 -8.17
C ALA A 315 -27.45 19.90 -7.88
N TRP A 316 -26.32 19.21 -7.98
CA TRP A 316 -26.29 17.74 -8.04
C TRP A 316 -25.55 17.06 -6.89
N MET A 317 -24.63 17.74 -6.22
CA MET A 317 -23.80 17.12 -5.20
C MET A 317 -24.39 17.30 -3.79
N PRO A 318 -24.06 16.38 -2.86
CA PRO A 318 -23.41 15.10 -3.08
C PRO A 318 -24.41 14.05 -3.60
N VAL A 319 -23.90 12.98 -4.21
CA VAL A 319 -24.71 11.88 -4.76
C VAL A 319 -25.61 11.30 -3.66
N ASP A 320 -26.92 11.29 -3.87
CA ASP A 320 -27.88 10.83 -2.86
C ASP A 320 -27.79 9.32 -2.59
N LEU A 321 -27.69 8.52 -3.65
CA LEU A 321 -27.59 7.06 -3.57
C LEU A 321 -26.56 6.55 -4.57
N TYR A 322 -25.51 5.92 -4.05
CA TYR A 322 -24.52 5.20 -4.82
C TYR A 322 -24.76 3.69 -4.68
N VAL A 323 -24.92 2.99 -5.80
CA VAL A 323 -25.10 1.53 -5.85
C VAL A 323 -23.90 0.92 -6.56
N GLY A 324 -23.18 0.02 -5.89
CA GLY A 324 -22.00 -0.62 -6.45
C GLY A 324 -21.54 -1.81 -5.62
N GLY A 325 -20.89 -2.80 -6.23
CA GLY A 325 -20.52 -4.04 -5.55
C GLY A 325 -19.51 -3.84 -4.41
N ALA A 326 -19.53 -4.73 -3.43
CA ALA A 326 -18.67 -4.66 -2.24
C ALA A 326 -17.17 -4.83 -2.55
N GLU A 327 -16.81 -5.35 -3.73
CA GLU A 327 -15.44 -5.44 -4.22
C GLU A 327 -14.73 -4.09 -4.31
N HIS A 328 -15.49 -2.98 -4.31
CA HIS A 328 -14.98 -1.62 -4.40
C HIS A 328 -14.77 -0.92 -3.04
N ALA A 329 -15.01 -1.60 -1.92
CA ALA A 329 -14.99 -0.99 -0.57
C ALA A 329 -13.65 -0.34 -0.18
N VAL A 330 -12.52 -1.00 -0.46
CA VAL A 330 -11.19 -0.53 0.00
C VAL A 330 -10.40 0.19 -1.11
N LEU A 331 -10.74 -0.02 -2.38
CA LEU A 331 -10.09 0.62 -3.53
C LEU A 331 -10.88 1.86 -3.97
N HIS A 332 -11.72 1.70 -4.98
CA HIS A 332 -12.48 2.78 -5.62
C HIS A 332 -13.18 3.70 -4.62
N LEU A 333 -13.92 3.17 -3.64
CA LEU A 333 -14.65 4.02 -2.69
C LEU A 333 -13.72 4.80 -1.77
N LEU A 334 -12.57 4.25 -1.39
CA LEU A 334 -11.57 4.98 -0.60
C LEU A 334 -10.89 6.07 -1.44
N TYR A 335 -10.50 5.75 -2.68
CA TYR A 335 -9.85 6.70 -3.57
C TYR A 335 -10.79 7.82 -4.03
N ALA A 336 -12.06 7.51 -4.29
CA ALA A 336 -13.09 8.51 -4.58
C ALA A 336 -13.26 9.48 -3.42
N ARG A 337 -13.30 8.98 -2.17
CA ARG A 337 -13.33 9.84 -0.98
C ARG A 337 -12.07 10.66 -0.82
N PHE A 338 -10.89 10.07 -1.05
CA PHE A 338 -9.62 10.79 -0.99
C PHE A 338 -9.59 11.97 -1.96
N TRP A 339 -9.86 11.74 -3.25
CA TRP A 339 -9.91 12.81 -4.26
C TRP A 339 -11.00 13.83 -3.97
N HIS A 340 -12.17 13.39 -3.49
CA HIS A 340 -13.23 14.30 -3.09
C HIS A 340 -12.79 15.24 -1.95
N ARG A 341 -12.03 14.73 -0.97
CA ARG A 341 -11.47 15.57 0.10
C ARG A 341 -10.45 16.57 -0.41
N VAL A 342 -9.58 16.16 -1.34
CA VAL A 342 -8.66 17.09 -2.01
C VAL A 342 -9.43 18.20 -2.72
N LEU A 343 -10.47 17.87 -3.47
CA LEU A 343 -11.30 18.85 -4.17
C LEU A 343 -12.11 19.75 -3.22
N PHE A 344 -12.57 19.21 -2.09
CA PHE A 344 -13.23 19.98 -1.03
C PHE A 344 -12.27 20.98 -0.38
N ASP A 345 -11.06 20.54 -0.02
CA ASP A 345 -10.05 21.39 0.60
C ASP A 345 -9.57 22.50 -0.36
N LEU A 346 -9.58 22.24 -1.67
CA LEU A 346 -9.31 23.22 -2.73
C LEU A 346 -10.53 24.11 -3.06
N GLY A 347 -11.70 23.85 -2.48
CA GLY A 347 -12.91 24.66 -2.66
C GLY A 347 -13.71 24.40 -3.95
N TYR A 348 -13.43 23.31 -4.67
CA TYR A 348 -14.19 22.93 -5.88
C TYR A 348 -15.57 22.37 -5.58
N THR A 349 -15.77 21.84 -4.36
CA THR A 349 -17.09 21.37 -3.89
C THR A 349 -17.35 21.87 -2.47
N LYS A 350 -18.62 22.13 -2.15
CA LYS A 350 -19.05 22.49 -0.77
C LYS A 350 -19.28 21.26 0.10
N HIS A 351 -19.26 20.06 -0.47
CA HIS A 351 -19.59 18.83 0.22
C HIS A 351 -18.34 18.07 0.65
N LYS A 352 -18.35 17.56 1.88
CA LYS A 352 -17.21 16.89 2.47
C LYS A 352 -17.16 15.40 2.11
N GLU A 353 -18.23 14.81 1.59
CA GLU A 353 -18.27 13.39 1.21
C GLU A 353 -19.06 13.24 -0.09
N PRO A 354 -18.62 12.36 -1.01
CA PRO A 354 -19.22 12.26 -2.34
C PRO A 354 -20.58 11.56 -2.36
N PHE A 355 -20.83 10.65 -1.42
CA PHE A 355 -22.00 9.76 -1.42
C PHE A 355 -22.74 9.84 -0.08
N LYS A 356 -24.03 10.23 -0.09
CA LYS A 356 -24.86 10.29 1.13
C LYS A 356 -25.26 8.90 1.61
N LYS A 357 -25.68 8.05 0.67
CA LYS A 357 -26.06 6.66 0.92
C LYS A 357 -25.31 5.74 -0.04
N LEU A 358 -24.74 4.67 0.49
CA LEU A 358 -24.10 3.61 -0.26
C LEU A 358 -24.89 2.33 -0.07
N VAL A 359 -25.18 1.61 -1.16
CA VAL A 359 -25.76 0.28 -1.14
C VAL A 359 -24.89 -0.66 -1.95
N HIS A 360 -24.51 -1.78 -1.34
CA HIS A 360 -23.80 -2.84 -2.05
C HIS A 360 -24.79 -3.85 -2.58
N GLN A 361 -24.92 -3.94 -3.92
CA GLN A 361 -25.68 -5.05 -4.49
C GLN A 361 -24.97 -6.37 -4.23
N GLY A 362 -25.75 -7.42 -3.97
CA GLY A 362 -25.25 -8.77 -3.93
C GLY A 362 -24.87 -9.27 -5.32
N MET A 363 -23.97 -10.24 -5.35
CA MET A 363 -23.46 -10.79 -6.61
C MET A 363 -24.47 -11.76 -7.24
N ILE A 364 -24.67 -11.65 -8.55
CA ILE A 364 -25.38 -12.68 -9.32
C ILE A 364 -24.38 -13.77 -9.69
N LEU A 365 -24.68 -15.00 -9.31
CA LEU A 365 -23.89 -16.20 -9.60
C LEU A 365 -24.43 -16.86 -10.87
N GLY A 366 -23.56 -17.57 -11.58
CA GLY A 366 -23.94 -18.43 -12.70
C GLY A 366 -24.84 -19.58 -12.25
N THR A 367 -25.37 -20.32 -13.23
CA THR A 367 -26.18 -21.53 -12.98
C THR A 367 -25.41 -22.62 -12.23
N ASP A 368 -24.08 -22.53 -12.23
CA ASP A 368 -23.13 -23.38 -11.51
C ASP A 368 -22.91 -22.95 -10.05
N GLY A 369 -23.54 -21.86 -9.59
CA GLY A 369 -23.36 -21.32 -8.24
C GLY A 369 -22.05 -20.56 -8.04
N GLU A 370 -21.34 -20.26 -9.13
CA GLU A 370 -20.05 -19.58 -9.10
C GLU A 370 -20.18 -18.13 -9.63
N LYS A 371 -19.23 -17.26 -9.30
CA LYS A 371 -19.21 -15.91 -9.90
C LYS A 371 -19.14 -16.02 -11.42
N MET A 372 -20.03 -15.30 -12.13
CA MET A 372 -19.98 -15.21 -13.59
C MET A 372 -18.67 -14.54 -14.04
N SER A 373 -17.93 -15.18 -14.95
CA SER A 373 -16.74 -14.59 -15.57
C SER A 373 -16.51 -15.12 -16.98
N LYS A 374 -15.98 -14.26 -17.86
CA LYS A 374 -15.62 -14.65 -19.24
C LYS A 374 -14.65 -15.84 -19.27
N SER A 375 -13.69 -15.87 -18.35
CA SER A 375 -12.71 -16.95 -18.23
C SER A 375 -13.31 -18.31 -17.88
N ARG A 376 -14.47 -18.34 -17.22
CA ARG A 376 -15.19 -19.56 -16.85
C ARG A 376 -16.23 -19.97 -17.89
N GLY A 377 -16.54 -19.10 -18.86
CA GLY A 377 -17.56 -19.36 -19.87
C GLY A 377 -18.99 -19.48 -19.33
N ASN A 378 -19.23 -19.08 -18.08
CA ASN A 378 -20.51 -19.22 -17.37
C ASN A 378 -21.33 -17.91 -17.35
N VAL A 379 -20.97 -16.94 -18.19
CA VAL A 379 -21.68 -15.65 -18.31
C VAL A 379 -22.98 -15.87 -19.06
N VAL A 380 -24.09 -15.42 -18.49
CA VAL A 380 -25.34 -15.26 -19.23
C VAL A 380 -25.34 -13.88 -19.87
N ASN A 381 -25.43 -13.82 -21.19
CA ASN A 381 -25.46 -12.56 -21.91
C ASN A 381 -26.86 -11.94 -21.81
N PRO A 382 -27.03 -10.73 -21.25
CA PRO A 382 -28.34 -10.09 -21.14
C PRO A 382 -29.01 -9.88 -22.51
N ASP A 383 -28.24 -9.68 -23.58
CA ASP A 383 -28.80 -9.49 -24.93
C ASP A 383 -29.59 -10.71 -25.41
N ASP A 384 -29.15 -11.91 -25.05
CA ASP A 384 -29.86 -13.16 -25.43
C ASP A 384 -31.23 -13.23 -24.75
N ILE A 385 -31.32 -12.78 -23.49
CA ILE A 385 -32.58 -12.72 -22.74
C ILE A 385 -33.49 -11.63 -23.30
N VAL A 386 -32.95 -10.45 -23.58
CA VAL A 386 -33.71 -9.32 -24.14
C VAL A 386 -34.30 -9.68 -25.51
N ASN A 387 -33.51 -10.33 -26.37
CA ASN A 387 -33.99 -10.74 -27.70
C ASN A 387 -35.06 -11.84 -27.62
N ALA A 388 -34.98 -12.73 -26.64
CA ALA A 388 -35.91 -13.86 -26.50
C ALA A 388 -37.20 -13.49 -25.74
N GLN A 389 -37.11 -12.66 -24.70
CA GLN A 389 -38.19 -12.43 -23.73
C GLN A 389 -38.49 -10.94 -23.47
N GLY A 390 -37.67 -10.03 -24.00
CA GLY A 390 -37.82 -8.58 -23.82
C GLY A 390 -37.09 -8.03 -22.60
N ALA A 391 -36.80 -6.73 -22.62
CA ALA A 391 -36.07 -6.06 -21.56
C ALA A 391 -36.83 -6.01 -20.23
N ASP A 392 -38.15 -5.88 -20.27
CA ASP A 392 -38.98 -5.81 -19.05
C ASP A 392 -38.99 -7.15 -18.31
N ALA A 393 -39.00 -8.28 -19.03
CA ALA A 393 -38.90 -9.61 -18.42
C ALA A 393 -37.57 -9.77 -17.67
N LEU A 394 -36.44 -9.38 -18.29
CA LEU A 394 -35.12 -9.39 -17.65
C LEU A 394 -35.10 -8.52 -16.37
N ARG A 395 -35.57 -7.27 -16.47
CA ARG A 395 -35.56 -6.33 -15.33
C ARG A 395 -36.44 -6.82 -14.19
N LEU A 396 -37.64 -7.30 -14.50
CA LEU A 396 -38.56 -7.81 -13.48
C LEU A 396 -37.97 -9.03 -12.79
N TYR A 397 -37.36 -9.95 -13.56
CA TYR A 397 -36.71 -11.13 -13.02
C TYR A 397 -35.57 -10.74 -12.06
N GLU A 398 -34.64 -9.88 -12.46
CA GLU A 398 -33.51 -9.43 -11.60
C GLU A 398 -33.99 -8.84 -10.26
N MET A 399 -35.09 -8.06 -10.31
CA MET A 399 -35.68 -7.45 -9.12
C MET A 399 -36.47 -8.47 -8.27
N PHE A 400 -37.05 -9.51 -8.88
CA PHE A 400 -37.83 -10.55 -8.22
C PHE A 400 -36.96 -11.64 -7.55
N MET A 401 -35.73 -11.86 -8.02
CA MET A 401 -34.79 -12.87 -7.48
C MET A 401 -34.51 -12.75 -5.98
N GLY A 402 -34.81 -11.60 -5.36
CA GLY A 402 -34.70 -11.39 -3.92
C GLY A 402 -34.21 -9.99 -3.55
N PRO A 403 -33.90 -9.74 -2.27
CA PRO A 403 -33.37 -8.45 -1.81
C PRO A 403 -32.11 -8.02 -2.56
N LEU A 404 -31.94 -6.71 -2.80
CA LEU A 404 -30.83 -6.15 -3.60
C LEU A 404 -29.44 -6.57 -3.08
N GLU A 405 -29.27 -6.66 -1.76
CA GLU A 405 -27.99 -6.94 -1.09
C GLU A 405 -27.63 -8.43 -1.07
N ALA A 406 -28.58 -9.32 -1.39
CA ALA A 406 -28.39 -10.76 -1.34
C ALA A 406 -27.64 -11.29 -2.56
N VAL A 407 -26.75 -12.27 -2.34
CA VAL A 407 -26.15 -13.08 -3.41
C VAL A 407 -27.23 -13.99 -3.99
N LYS A 408 -27.34 -14.04 -5.32
CA LYS A 408 -28.45 -14.70 -6.02
C LYS A 408 -27.94 -15.63 -7.14
N PRO A 409 -28.35 -16.90 -7.19
CA PRO A 409 -28.05 -17.77 -8.32
C PRO A 409 -28.95 -17.46 -9.51
N TRP A 410 -28.37 -17.28 -10.70
CA TRP A 410 -29.11 -17.08 -11.93
C TRP A 410 -29.81 -18.38 -12.40
N GLN A 411 -31.08 -18.28 -12.83
CA GLN A 411 -31.82 -19.39 -13.43
C GLN A 411 -32.65 -18.94 -14.63
N THR A 412 -32.15 -19.18 -15.85
CA THR A 412 -32.81 -18.76 -17.10
C THR A 412 -34.23 -19.30 -17.26
N SER A 413 -34.52 -20.50 -16.74
CA SER A 413 -35.86 -21.09 -16.78
C SER A 413 -36.90 -20.29 -16.00
N GLN A 414 -36.49 -19.54 -14.97
CA GLN A 414 -37.39 -18.76 -14.13
C GLN A 414 -37.75 -17.39 -14.74
N VAL A 415 -37.07 -16.93 -15.81
CA VAL A 415 -37.35 -15.63 -16.45
C VAL A 415 -38.76 -15.60 -17.08
N SER A 416 -39.30 -16.78 -17.43
CA SER A 416 -40.63 -16.92 -18.04
C SER A 416 -41.81 -16.77 -17.07
N GLY A 417 -41.58 -16.87 -15.77
CA GLY A 417 -42.60 -16.74 -14.72
C GLY A 417 -42.72 -15.30 -14.26
#